data_AF-A0A7J4GT42-F1
#
_entry.id   AF-A0A7J4GT42-F1
#
_cell.length_a   1.000
_cell.length_b   1.000
_cell.length_c   1.000
_cell.angle_alpha   90.00
_cell.angle_beta   90.00
_cell.angle_gamma   90.00
#
_symmetry.space_group_name_H-M   'P 1'
#
loop_
_entity.id
_entity.type
_entity.pdbx_description
1 polymer ?
#
loop_
_entity_poly.entity_id
_entity_poly.type
_entity_poly.pdbx_seq_one_letter_code
_entity_poly.pdbx_strand_id
1 'polypeptide(L)'
;MQEYPLDIRGVALRYLQPATEYRWVAPFQWRGKLDLDSYNLETTRRRKLEQILRLDGAIRGARLPRAAGTAARQGRVSLAHVILEAHLNNSRITPELEARARSLLNDQGKRINAVMNRFREWPQGVWNLQDTQAWVIPAFIHAFRAKINREQITVISGGHLLAPGEWAWQIPANSCGWNRVDPKISVPNFDESE
;
A
#
# COMPACT_ATOMS: atom_id res chain seq x y z
N MET A 1 -20.64 8.75 11.67
CA MET A 1 -19.22 8.33 11.62
C MET A 1 -18.93 7.60 10.31
N GLN A 2 -18.07 8.15 9.45
CA GLN A 2 -17.65 7.54 8.18
C GLN A 2 -16.48 6.57 8.37
N GLU A 3 -16.24 5.70 7.38
CA GLU A 3 -15.10 4.78 7.37
C GLU A 3 -14.03 5.23 6.40
N TYR A 4 -12.80 5.38 6.90
CA TYR A 4 -11.63 5.69 6.08
C TYR A 4 -10.65 4.52 6.09
N PRO A 5 -10.13 4.08 4.92
CA PRO A 5 -9.13 3.01 4.86
C PRO A 5 -7.81 3.52 5.46
N LEU A 6 -7.14 2.73 6.29
CA LEU A 6 -5.83 3.08 6.85
C LEU A 6 -4.71 2.95 5.79
N ASP A 7 -4.79 3.79 4.77
CA ASP A 7 -3.82 3.96 3.70
C ASP A 7 -3.91 5.39 3.14
N ILE A 8 -3.28 5.63 2.00
CA ILE A 8 -3.23 6.98 1.43
C ILE A 8 -4.60 7.53 1.03
N ARG A 9 -5.58 6.67 0.70
CA ARG A 9 -6.93 7.07 0.31
C ARG A 9 -7.67 7.64 1.51
N GLY A 10 -7.53 7.04 2.68
CA GLY A 10 -8.15 7.56 3.90
C GLY A 10 -7.47 8.82 4.43
N VAL A 11 -6.14 8.95 4.25
CA VAL A 11 -5.45 10.22 4.53
C VAL A 11 -5.94 11.33 3.60
N ALA A 12 -6.15 11.02 2.31
CA ALA A 12 -6.74 11.95 1.36
C ALA A 12 -8.18 12.34 1.73
N LEU A 13 -9.05 11.38 2.09
CA LEU A 13 -10.41 11.65 2.55
C LEU A 13 -10.41 12.57 3.78
N ARG A 14 -9.55 12.28 4.77
CA ARG A 14 -9.41 13.15 5.94
C ARG A 14 -8.96 14.57 5.59
N TYR A 15 -8.07 14.72 4.60
CA TYR A 15 -7.65 16.03 4.12
C TYR A 15 -8.80 16.78 3.43
N LEU A 16 -9.60 16.08 2.62
CA LEU A 16 -10.72 16.66 1.87
C LEU A 16 -11.94 16.96 2.76
N GLN A 17 -12.12 16.22 3.85
CA GLN A 17 -13.30 16.28 4.72
C GLN A 17 -12.88 16.40 6.20
N PRO A 18 -12.19 17.50 6.60
CA PRO A 18 -11.57 17.60 7.93
C PRO A 18 -12.59 17.66 9.09
N ALA A 19 -13.81 18.15 8.83
CA ALA A 19 -14.88 18.25 9.83
C ALA A 19 -15.71 16.97 9.98
N THR A 20 -15.49 15.96 9.13
CA THR A 20 -16.27 14.73 9.16
C THR A 20 -15.73 13.79 10.22
N GLU A 21 -16.59 13.30 11.11
CA GLU A 21 -16.22 12.22 12.03
C GLU A 21 -15.96 10.92 11.29
N TYR A 22 -14.84 10.27 11.59
CA TYR A 22 -14.42 9.05 10.91
C TYR A 22 -13.85 8.03 11.89
N ARG A 23 -13.84 6.77 11.46
CA ARG A 23 -13.01 5.69 12.03
C ARG A 23 -12.09 5.11 10.98
N TRP A 24 -10.91 4.67 11.41
CA TRP A 24 -10.01 3.92 10.55
C TRP A 24 -10.51 2.48 10.43
N VAL A 25 -10.58 1.98 9.20
CA VAL A 25 -10.81 0.57 8.88
C VAL A 25 -9.63 0.04 8.10
N ALA A 26 -9.46 -1.28 8.09
CA ALA A 26 -8.39 -1.84 7.31
C ALA A 26 -8.65 -1.60 5.79
N PRO A 27 -7.62 -1.23 4.99
CA PRO A 27 -7.78 -0.77 3.61
C PRO A 27 -8.63 -1.63 2.67
N PHE A 28 -8.67 -2.93 2.91
CA PHE A 28 -9.40 -3.92 2.11
C PHE A 28 -10.85 -4.13 2.57
N GLN A 29 -11.16 -3.80 3.82
CA GLN A 29 -12.54 -3.85 4.33
C GLN A 29 -13.33 -2.63 3.87
N TRP A 30 -12.61 -1.57 3.49
CA TRP A 30 -13.21 -0.36 2.98
C TRP A 30 -13.85 -0.60 1.60
N ARG A 31 -15.18 -0.50 1.55
CA ARG A 31 -15.99 -0.66 0.33
C ARG A 31 -16.25 0.67 -0.40
N GLY A 32 -15.76 1.78 0.15
CA GLY A 32 -15.90 3.09 -0.44
C GLY A 32 -15.03 3.27 -1.69
N LYS A 33 -15.32 4.36 -2.42
CA LYS A 33 -14.48 4.84 -3.52
C LYS A 33 -14.07 6.28 -3.21
N LEU A 34 -12.80 6.59 -3.46
CA LEU A 34 -12.34 7.96 -3.44
C LEU A 34 -12.57 8.54 -4.83
N ASP A 35 -13.61 9.36 -4.96
CA ASP A 35 -13.93 10.06 -6.20
C ASP A 35 -13.54 11.54 -6.09
N LEU A 36 -12.41 11.90 -6.71
CA LEU A 36 -11.91 13.28 -6.70
C LEU A 36 -12.81 14.24 -7.51
N ASP A 37 -13.71 13.73 -8.35
CA ASP A 37 -14.71 14.52 -9.09
C ASP A 37 -15.80 15.09 -8.21
N SER A 38 -16.08 14.43 -7.08
CA SER A 38 -17.05 14.91 -6.10
C SER A 38 -16.57 16.10 -5.26
N TYR A 39 -15.30 16.51 -5.39
CA TYR A 39 -14.70 17.58 -4.60
C TYR A 39 -14.33 18.78 -5.48
N ASN A 40 -14.66 19.98 -5.01
CA ASN A 40 -14.25 21.23 -5.64
C ASN A 40 -12.77 21.53 -5.35
N LEU A 41 -11.89 20.91 -6.12
CA LEU A 41 -10.43 21.06 -6.01
C LEU A 41 -9.88 21.88 -7.18
N GLU A 42 -8.96 22.79 -6.86
CA GLU A 42 -8.12 23.44 -7.87
C GLU A 42 -7.36 22.38 -8.70
N THR A 43 -7.28 22.57 -10.02
CA THR A 43 -6.65 21.64 -10.97
C THR A 43 -5.25 21.19 -10.53
N THR A 44 -4.43 22.10 -10.02
CA THR A 44 -3.07 21.79 -9.56
C THR A 44 -3.09 20.84 -8.36
N ARG A 45 -3.94 21.11 -7.36
CA ARG A 45 -4.07 20.29 -6.16
C ARG A 45 -4.63 18.91 -6.50
N ARG A 46 -5.64 18.84 -7.37
CA ARG A 46 -6.18 17.57 -7.87
C ARG A 46 -5.07 16.71 -8.50
N ARG A 47 -4.33 17.24 -9.47
CA ARG A 47 -3.24 16.50 -10.15
C ARG A 47 -2.20 15.96 -9.18
N LYS A 48 -1.86 16.75 -8.15
CA LYS A 48 -0.92 16.32 -7.11
C LYS A 48 -1.49 15.22 -6.23
N LEU A 49 -2.77 15.31 -5.87
CA LEU A 49 -3.44 14.27 -5.10
C LEU A 49 -3.52 12.96 -5.90
N GLU A 50 -3.91 13.03 -7.18
CA GLU A 50 -3.86 11.89 -8.11
C GLU A 50 -2.45 11.30 -8.20
N GLN A 51 -1.43 12.14 -8.26
CA GLN A 51 -0.04 11.69 -8.27
C GLN A 51 0.32 10.92 -6.99
N ILE A 52 -0.12 11.39 -5.82
CA ILE A 52 0.07 10.67 -4.55
C ILE A 52 -0.63 9.31 -4.58
N LEU A 53 -1.91 9.28 -4.95
CA LEU A 53 -2.69 8.03 -5.01
C LEU A 53 -2.07 7.02 -5.97
N ARG A 54 -1.61 7.47 -7.15
CA ARG A 54 -0.96 6.64 -8.16
C ARG A 54 0.40 6.10 -7.71
N LEU A 55 1.14 6.86 -6.90
CA LEU A 55 2.48 6.49 -6.45
C LEU A 55 2.50 5.69 -5.15
N ASP A 56 1.34 5.42 -4.52
CA ASP A 56 1.30 4.49 -3.40
C ASP A 56 1.68 3.08 -3.86
N GLY A 57 2.58 2.44 -3.13
CA GLY A 57 3.19 1.16 -3.52
C GLY A 57 4.31 1.26 -4.56
N ALA A 58 4.43 2.36 -5.30
CA ALA A 58 5.41 2.46 -6.38
C ALA A 58 6.88 2.39 -5.87
N ILE A 59 7.75 1.75 -6.65
CA ILE A 59 9.20 1.62 -6.35
C ILE A 59 10.02 2.80 -6.91
N ARG A 60 9.48 3.52 -7.88
CA ARG A 60 10.13 4.67 -8.55
C ARG A 60 9.18 5.87 -8.59
N GLY A 61 9.74 7.04 -8.86
CA GLY A 61 8.99 8.31 -8.91
C GLY A 61 9.28 9.22 -7.72
N ALA A 62 8.49 10.29 -7.62
CA ALA A 62 8.68 11.36 -6.64
C ALA A 62 8.66 10.82 -5.19
N ARG A 63 9.65 11.24 -4.39
CA ARG A 63 9.91 10.69 -3.05
C ARG A 63 8.78 10.98 -2.06
N LEU A 64 8.32 12.23 -1.97
CA LEU A 64 7.30 12.61 -0.99
C LEU A 64 5.95 11.91 -1.21
N PRO A 65 5.37 11.89 -2.43
CA PRO A 65 4.16 11.11 -2.70
C PRO A 65 4.24 9.66 -2.25
N ARG A 66 5.34 8.98 -2.58
CA ARG A 66 5.58 7.59 -2.17
C ARG A 66 5.71 7.45 -0.66
N ALA A 67 6.44 8.37 -0.02
CA ALA A 67 6.64 8.35 1.42
C ALA A 67 5.32 8.59 2.18
N ALA A 68 4.42 9.43 1.66
CA ALA A 68 3.08 9.63 2.22
C ALA A 68 2.29 8.31 2.22
N GLY A 69 2.25 7.60 1.09
CA GLY A 69 1.57 6.30 0.98
C GLY A 69 2.17 5.24 1.90
N THR A 70 3.50 5.15 1.95
CA THR A 70 4.20 4.24 2.87
C THR A 70 3.93 4.57 4.35
N ALA A 71 3.97 5.85 4.73
CA ALA A 71 3.65 6.27 6.09
C ALA A 71 2.20 5.92 6.47
N ALA A 72 1.25 6.13 5.54
CA ALA A 72 -0.15 5.83 5.76
C ALA A 72 -0.38 4.33 6.01
N ARG A 73 0.17 3.46 5.16
CA ARG A 73 0.04 2.00 5.31
C ARG A 73 0.72 1.44 6.56
N GLN A 74 1.72 2.14 7.11
CA GLN A 74 2.34 1.80 8.40
C GLN A 74 1.53 2.30 9.62
N GLY A 75 0.39 2.96 9.41
CA GLY A 75 -0.40 3.58 10.47
C GLY A 75 0.18 4.89 11.00
N ARG A 76 1.23 5.45 10.37
CA ARG A 76 1.82 6.75 10.74
C ARG A 76 1.03 7.89 10.11
N VAL A 77 -0.28 7.94 10.39
CA VAL A 77 -1.27 8.81 9.75
C VAL A 77 -0.88 10.29 9.84
N SER A 78 -0.44 10.76 11.01
CA SER A 78 -0.06 12.18 11.18
C SER A 78 1.12 12.56 10.27
N LEU A 79 2.11 11.67 10.14
CA LEU A 79 3.24 11.92 9.23
C LEU A 79 2.81 11.87 7.77
N ALA A 80 1.94 10.92 7.40
CA ALA A 80 1.39 10.85 6.05
C ALA A 80 0.62 12.13 5.69
N HIS A 81 -0.18 12.66 6.63
CA HIS A 81 -0.93 13.89 6.46
C HIS A 81 0.00 15.10 6.27
N VAL A 82 1.03 15.25 7.11
CA VAL A 82 2.02 16.34 6.98
C VAL A 82 2.75 16.27 5.63
N ILE A 83 3.15 15.09 5.17
CA ILE A 83 3.81 14.93 3.85
C ILE A 83 2.83 15.27 2.72
N LEU A 84 1.58 14.80 2.82
CA LEU A 84 0.53 15.07 1.83
C LEU A 84 0.26 16.58 1.74
N GLU A 85 0.05 17.25 2.86
CA GLU A 85 -0.23 18.68 2.92
C GLU A 85 0.94 19.50 2.35
N ALA A 86 2.18 19.19 2.73
CA ALA A 86 3.36 19.84 2.19
C ALA A 86 3.46 19.69 0.65
N HIS A 87 3.18 18.49 0.13
CA HIS A 87 3.17 18.23 -1.31
C HIS A 87 2.06 19.01 -2.03
N LEU A 88 0.83 19.00 -1.49
CA LEU A 88 -0.31 19.69 -2.09
C LEU A 88 -0.12 21.21 -2.12
N ASN A 89 0.33 21.80 -1.00
CA ASN A 89 0.41 23.24 -0.83
C ASN A 89 1.70 23.89 -1.38
N ASN A 90 2.62 23.12 -1.99
CA ASN A 90 3.97 23.61 -2.36
C ASN A 90 4.71 24.25 -1.18
N SER A 91 4.39 23.83 0.05
CA SER A 91 5.05 24.35 1.23
C SER A 91 6.54 23.99 1.16
N ARG A 92 7.39 24.88 1.67
CA ARG A 92 8.82 24.60 1.77
C ARG A 92 9.01 23.34 2.63
N ILE A 93 9.50 22.28 1.99
CA ILE A 93 9.77 21.01 2.68
C ILE A 93 10.98 21.23 3.57
N THR A 94 10.77 21.07 4.88
CA THR A 94 11.85 21.14 5.87
C THR A 94 12.83 19.98 5.67
N PRO A 95 14.15 20.18 5.87
CA PRO A 95 15.14 19.10 5.77
C PRO A 95 14.80 17.87 6.61
N GLU A 96 14.20 18.07 7.79
CA GLU A 96 13.78 17.01 8.72
C GLU A 96 12.69 16.12 8.10
N LEU A 97 11.70 16.73 7.45
CA LEU A 97 10.63 16.01 6.76
C LEU A 97 11.19 15.21 5.57
N GLU A 98 12.14 15.78 4.83
CA GLU A 98 12.80 15.07 3.73
C GLU A 98 13.61 13.87 4.24
N ALA A 99 14.36 14.05 5.33
CA ALA A 99 15.13 12.98 5.97
C ALA A 99 14.21 11.84 6.46
N ARG A 100 13.07 12.18 7.09
CA ARG A 100 12.05 11.20 7.51
C ARG A 100 11.46 10.45 6.31
N ALA A 101 11.11 11.15 5.24
CA ALA A 101 10.60 10.53 4.02
C ALA A 101 11.62 9.59 3.39
N ARG A 102 12.90 9.99 3.36
CA ARG A 102 14.00 9.15 2.86
C ARG A 102 14.18 7.90 3.72
N SER A 103 14.18 8.04 5.04
CA SER A 103 14.29 6.90 5.97
C SER A 103 13.15 5.90 5.75
N LEU A 104 11.91 6.38 5.65
CA LEU A 104 10.74 5.54 5.38
C LEU A 104 10.88 4.70 4.11
N LEU A 105 11.33 5.34 3.01
CA LEU A 105 11.51 4.65 1.73
C LEU A 105 12.70 3.67 1.77
N ASN A 106 13.76 4.00 2.50
CA ASN A 106 14.89 3.10 2.70
C ASN A 106 14.47 1.86 3.50
N ASP A 107 13.69 2.03 4.56
CA ASP A 107 13.20 0.91 5.37
C ASP A 107 12.24 0.03 4.60
N GLN A 108 11.35 0.62 3.80
CA GLN A 108 10.53 -0.11 2.84
C GLN A 108 11.40 -0.89 1.85
N GLY A 109 12.44 -0.27 1.28
CA GLY A 109 13.37 -0.92 0.36
C GLY A 109 14.08 -2.13 0.97
N LYS A 110 14.56 -2.00 2.22
CA LYS A 110 15.18 -3.11 2.97
C LYS A 110 14.20 -4.27 3.16
N ARG A 111 12.96 -3.99 3.57
CA ARG A 111 11.92 -5.02 3.74
C ARG A 111 11.57 -5.70 2.42
N ILE A 112 11.43 -4.93 1.34
CA ILE A 112 11.16 -5.47 0.00
C ILE A 112 12.29 -6.40 -0.45
N ASN A 113 13.56 -6.02 -0.25
CA ASN A 113 14.69 -6.87 -0.58
C ASN A 113 14.69 -8.18 0.23
N ALA A 114 14.31 -8.12 1.51
CA ALA A 114 14.20 -9.33 2.34
C ALA A 114 13.10 -10.29 1.87
N VAL A 115 11.96 -9.77 1.40
CA VAL A 115 10.83 -10.60 0.93
C VAL A 115 10.97 -11.07 -0.52
N MET A 116 11.80 -10.43 -1.35
CA MET A 116 12.09 -10.87 -2.73
C MET A 116 13.03 -12.09 -2.81
N ASN A 117 13.28 -12.77 -1.70
CA ASN A 117 14.09 -13.98 -1.67
C ASN A 117 13.32 -15.14 -2.33
N ARG A 118 13.89 -15.79 -3.36
CA ARG A 118 13.25 -16.92 -4.06
C ARG A 118 12.92 -18.11 -3.17
N PHE A 119 13.63 -18.30 -2.06
CA PHE A 119 13.30 -19.36 -1.09
C PHE A 119 11.95 -19.14 -0.38
N ARG A 120 11.34 -17.96 -0.53
CA ARG A 120 9.98 -17.67 -0.05
C ARG A 120 8.90 -18.25 -0.98
N GLU A 121 9.27 -18.64 -2.20
CA GLU A 121 8.35 -19.23 -3.18
C GLU A 121 8.24 -20.74 -2.93
N TRP A 122 7.08 -21.18 -2.42
CA TRP A 122 6.78 -22.60 -2.20
C TRP A 122 5.27 -22.84 -1.96
N PRO A 123 4.56 -23.64 -2.77
CA PRO A 123 4.97 -24.22 -4.06
C PRO A 123 5.20 -23.13 -5.11
N GLN A 124 5.58 -23.54 -6.33
CA GLN A 124 5.79 -22.64 -7.46
C GLN A 124 4.59 -21.71 -7.66
N GLY A 125 4.85 -20.40 -7.83
CA GLY A 125 3.81 -19.38 -7.98
C GLY A 125 3.16 -18.91 -6.67
N VAL A 126 3.53 -19.49 -5.52
CA VAL A 126 3.01 -19.11 -4.19
C VAL A 126 4.13 -18.54 -3.32
N TRP A 127 3.99 -17.28 -2.92
CA TRP A 127 4.96 -16.54 -2.10
C TRP A 127 4.51 -16.48 -0.64
N ASN A 128 5.26 -17.15 0.25
CA ASN A 128 4.97 -17.25 1.68
C ASN A 128 5.68 -16.15 2.48
N LEU A 129 4.91 -15.13 2.82
CA LEU A 129 5.32 -13.92 3.52
C LEU A 129 4.48 -13.72 4.80
N GLN A 130 4.05 -14.79 5.48
CA GLN A 130 3.21 -14.71 6.69
C GLN A 130 3.85 -13.87 7.82
N ASP A 131 5.18 -13.87 7.90
CA ASP A 131 5.99 -13.05 8.82
C ASP A 131 5.98 -11.55 8.45
N THR A 132 5.49 -11.20 7.26
CA THR A 132 5.48 -9.83 6.75
C THR A 132 4.08 -9.24 6.81
N GLN A 133 3.97 -8.07 7.44
CA GLN A 133 2.72 -7.32 7.48
C GLN A 133 2.24 -6.90 6.09
N ALA A 134 0.91 -6.90 5.91
CA ALA A 134 0.21 -6.57 4.67
C ALA A 134 0.63 -5.22 4.03
N TRP A 135 1.11 -4.25 4.83
CA TRP A 135 1.48 -2.93 4.31
C TRP A 135 2.61 -2.98 3.27
N VAL A 136 3.50 -3.96 3.35
CA VAL A 136 4.63 -4.12 2.41
C VAL A 136 4.16 -4.61 1.04
N ILE A 137 3.05 -5.35 0.99
CA ILE A 137 2.61 -6.13 -0.17
C ILE A 137 2.41 -5.28 -1.43
N PRO A 138 1.75 -4.10 -1.41
CA PRO A 138 1.65 -3.27 -2.61
C PRO A 138 3.01 -2.94 -3.22
N ALA A 139 4.01 -2.64 -2.38
CA ALA A 139 5.34 -2.33 -2.87
C ALA A 139 6.12 -3.57 -3.32
N PHE A 140 5.96 -4.69 -2.63
CA PHE A 140 6.46 -5.98 -3.11
C PHE A 140 5.95 -6.31 -4.51
N ILE A 141 4.65 -6.15 -4.79
CA ILE A 141 4.05 -6.44 -6.10
C ILE A 141 4.72 -5.63 -7.21
N HIS A 142 4.87 -4.32 -7.02
CA HIS A 142 5.56 -3.47 -7.99
C HIS A 142 7.01 -3.88 -8.20
N ALA A 143 7.73 -4.24 -7.14
CA ALA A 143 9.12 -4.69 -7.25
C ALA A 143 9.24 -6.06 -7.95
N PHE A 144 8.36 -6.98 -7.60
CA PHE A 144 8.27 -8.33 -8.15
C PHE A 144 8.03 -8.29 -9.66
N ARG A 145 7.04 -7.51 -10.11
CA ARG A 145 6.71 -7.33 -11.53
C ARG A 145 7.83 -6.67 -12.33
N ALA A 146 8.61 -5.81 -11.69
CA ALA A 146 9.75 -5.15 -12.33
C ALA A 146 10.97 -6.07 -12.50
N LYS A 147 11.09 -7.16 -11.72
CA LYS A 147 12.35 -7.92 -11.58
C LYS A 147 12.28 -9.42 -11.82
N ILE A 148 11.15 -10.07 -11.49
CA ILE A 148 11.10 -11.53 -11.36
C ILE A 148 10.20 -12.15 -12.42
N ASN A 149 8.88 -11.93 -12.32
CA ASN A 149 7.93 -12.66 -13.15
C ASN A 149 6.73 -11.77 -13.55
N ARG A 150 6.17 -12.07 -14.72
CA ARG A 150 4.94 -11.49 -15.27
C ARG A 150 3.74 -12.43 -15.18
N GLU A 151 3.92 -13.67 -14.78
CA GLU A 151 2.84 -14.65 -14.58
C GLU A 151 2.00 -14.34 -13.35
N GLN A 152 0.83 -14.97 -13.27
CA GLN A 152 0.00 -14.89 -12.09
C GLN A 152 0.71 -15.52 -10.89
N ILE A 153 0.64 -14.86 -9.74
CA ILE A 153 1.17 -15.38 -8.48
C ILE A 153 0.16 -15.20 -7.36
N THR A 154 0.28 -16.05 -6.34
CA THR A 154 -0.39 -15.90 -5.06
C THR A 154 0.63 -15.46 -4.02
N VAL A 155 0.30 -14.48 -3.19
CA VAL A 155 1.11 -14.09 -2.04
C VAL A 155 0.30 -14.36 -0.79
N ILE A 156 0.88 -15.03 0.19
CA ILE A 156 0.28 -15.23 1.51
C ILE A 156 1.07 -14.33 2.46
N SER A 157 0.43 -13.32 3.03
CA SER A 157 1.07 -12.40 3.97
C SER A 157 0.47 -12.49 5.36
N GLY A 158 1.17 -11.92 6.33
CA GLY A 158 0.57 -11.55 7.59
C GLY A 158 -0.49 -10.46 7.39
N GLY A 159 -1.20 -10.17 8.48
CA GLY A 159 -2.34 -9.25 8.46
C GLY A 159 -1.95 -7.79 8.44
N HIS A 160 -2.95 -6.95 8.68
CA HIS A 160 -2.79 -5.51 8.83
C HIS A 160 -2.96 -5.10 10.28
N LEU A 161 -2.44 -3.92 10.62
CA LEU A 161 -2.50 -3.35 11.97
C LEU A 161 -3.91 -3.39 12.59
N LEU A 162 -4.94 -3.11 11.78
CA LEU A 162 -6.35 -3.08 12.18
C LEU A 162 -7.12 -4.40 11.92
N ALA A 163 -6.48 -5.38 11.30
CA ALA A 163 -7.11 -6.65 10.93
C ALA A 163 -6.02 -7.74 10.87
N PRO A 164 -5.62 -8.30 12.03
CA PRO A 164 -4.61 -9.35 12.09
C PRO A 164 -5.13 -10.65 11.45
N GLY A 165 -4.23 -11.59 11.23
CA GLY A 165 -4.51 -12.87 10.58
C GLY A 165 -3.85 -13.01 9.22
N GLU A 166 -3.98 -14.16 8.59
CA GLU A 166 -3.35 -14.46 7.31
C GLU A 166 -4.18 -13.96 6.13
N TRP A 167 -3.51 -13.38 5.16
CA TRP A 167 -4.14 -12.78 4.00
C TRP A 167 -3.52 -13.33 2.73
N ALA A 168 -4.36 -13.72 1.78
CA ALA A 168 -3.90 -14.14 0.47
C ALA A 168 -4.25 -13.10 -0.60
N TRP A 169 -3.29 -12.88 -1.49
CA TRP A 169 -3.35 -11.89 -2.57
C TRP A 169 -3.10 -12.63 -3.87
N GLN A 170 -4.09 -12.60 -4.75
CA GLN A 170 -3.93 -13.08 -6.12
C GLN A 170 -3.54 -11.89 -7.00
N ILE A 171 -2.38 -12.00 -7.64
CA ILE A 171 -1.83 -10.94 -8.47
C ILE A 171 -1.88 -11.44 -9.91
N PRO A 172 -2.80 -10.92 -10.75
CA PRO A 172 -2.94 -11.35 -12.13
C PRO A 172 -1.66 -11.15 -12.94
N ALA A 173 -1.52 -11.93 -14.01
CA ALA A 173 -0.42 -11.77 -14.94
C ALA A 173 -0.35 -10.34 -15.50
N ASN A 174 0.87 -9.81 -15.68
CA ASN A 174 1.15 -8.45 -16.16
C ASN A 174 0.49 -7.30 -15.37
N SER A 175 -0.03 -7.57 -14.17
CA SER A 175 -0.71 -6.57 -13.35
C SER A 175 0.12 -6.17 -12.13
N CYS A 176 0.06 -4.89 -11.78
CA CYS A 176 0.47 -4.39 -10.45
C CYS A 176 -0.72 -4.27 -9.49
N GLY A 177 -1.94 -4.56 -9.95
CA GLY A 177 -3.12 -4.69 -9.12
C GLY A 177 -3.22 -6.07 -8.49
N TRP A 178 -4.04 -6.19 -7.45
CA TRP A 178 -4.24 -7.42 -6.69
C TRP A 178 -5.70 -7.60 -6.30
N ASN A 179 -6.11 -8.85 -6.17
CA ASN A 179 -7.39 -9.25 -5.60
C ASN A 179 -7.12 -10.03 -4.32
N ARG A 180 -7.87 -9.77 -3.24
CA ARG A 180 -7.80 -10.64 -2.05
C ARG A 180 -8.54 -11.94 -2.35
N VAL A 181 -7.92 -13.06 -2.02
CA VAL A 181 -8.53 -14.38 -2.02
C VAL A 181 -8.49 -14.94 -0.59
N ASP A 182 -9.37 -15.90 -0.29
CA ASP A 182 -9.31 -16.61 0.99
C ASP A 182 -8.01 -17.44 1.04
N PRO A 183 -7.18 -17.32 2.09
CA PRO A 183 -5.98 -18.13 2.25
C PRO A 183 -6.25 -19.63 2.06
N LYS A 184 -7.40 -20.12 2.54
CA LYS A 184 -7.79 -21.53 2.49
C LYS A 184 -8.17 -22.04 1.09
N ILE A 185 -8.52 -21.13 0.18
CA ILE A 185 -8.89 -21.46 -1.22
C ILE A 185 -7.67 -21.36 -2.14
N SER A 186 -6.62 -20.65 -1.70
CA SER A 186 -5.49 -20.24 -2.54
C SER A 186 -4.30 -21.19 -2.57
N VAL A 187 -4.32 -22.24 -1.72
CA VAL A 187 -3.32 -23.31 -1.74
C VAL A 187 -3.94 -24.49 -2.51
N PRO A 188 -3.33 -24.98 -3.60
CA PRO A 188 -3.81 -26.22 -4.20
C PRO A 188 -3.74 -27.31 -3.13
N ASN A 189 -4.83 -28.06 -2.95
CA ASN A 189 -4.84 -29.28 -2.14
C ASN A 189 -3.68 -30.15 -2.64
N PHE A 190 -2.64 -30.28 -1.84
CA PHE A 190 -1.71 -31.37 -2.01
C PHE A 190 -2.46 -32.60 -1.54
N ASP A 191 -2.89 -33.43 -2.49
CA ASP A 191 -3.32 -34.79 -2.18
C ASP A 191 -2.21 -35.44 -1.36
N GLU A 192 -2.56 -35.82 -0.13
CA GLU A 192 -1.82 -36.77 0.68
C GLU A 192 -1.79 -38.10 -0.10
N SER A 193 -0.79 -38.26 -0.95
CA SER A 193 -0.45 -39.55 -1.55
C SER A 193 0.78 -40.08 -0.82
N GLU A 194 0.56 -40.80 0.26
CA GLU A 194 1.53 -41.78 0.80
C GLU A 194 1.70 -42.96 -0.17
#